data_AF-A0ABD3V021-F1
#
_entry.id   AF-A0ABD3V021-F1
#
_cell.length_a   1.000
_cell.length_b   1.000
_cell.length_c   1.000
_cell.angle_alpha   90.00
_cell.angle_beta   90.00
_cell.angle_gamma   90.00
#
_symmetry.space_group_name_H-M   'P 1'
#
loop_
_entity.id
_entity.type
_entity.pdbx_description
1 polymer ?
#
loop_
_entity_poly.entity_id
_entity_poly.type
_entity_poly.pdbx_seq_one_letter_code
_entity_poly.pdbx_strand_id
1 'polypeptide(L)'
;MKDFTDHVNRVKEQYSQVRDLKANLPNDEMILQMDFAENFSCRSLNEIQTAYWNQSMVTLHPVVAYFKEGDILKHQSFVVVSDEMSHSAITVCAFIDKLMPCLSSSSQT
;
A
#
# COMPACT_ATOMS: atom_id res chain seq x y z
N MET A 1 -27.63 8.42 3.52
CA MET A 1 -27.68 7.55 4.72
C MET A 1 -27.34 6.10 4.40
N LYS A 2 -27.87 5.51 3.31
CA LYS A 2 -27.43 4.18 2.82
C LYS A 2 -25.91 4.10 2.56
N ASP A 3 -25.34 5.09 1.88
CA ASP A 3 -23.90 5.07 1.53
C ASP A 3 -22.97 5.04 2.75
N PHE A 4 -23.33 5.73 3.84
CA PHE A 4 -22.55 5.73 5.07
C PHE A 4 -22.62 4.38 5.79
N THR A 5 -23.82 3.80 5.92
CA THR A 5 -23.99 2.48 6.54
C THR A 5 -23.29 1.39 5.73
N ASP A 6 -23.40 1.43 4.40
CA ASP A 6 -22.73 0.47 3.52
C ASP A 6 -21.21 0.61 3.60
N HIS A 7 -20.69 1.83 3.68
CA HIS A 7 -19.27 2.08 3.91
C HIS A 7 -18.81 1.49 5.26
N VAL A 8 -19.52 1.77 6.35
CA VAL A 8 -19.19 1.24 7.68
C VAL A 8 -19.22 -0.28 7.71
N ASN A 9 -20.20 -0.90 7.04
CA ASN A 9 -20.28 -2.36 6.94
C ASN A 9 -19.09 -2.93 6.17
N ARG A 10 -18.74 -2.35 5.01
CA ARG A 10 -17.56 -2.78 4.23
C ARG A 10 -16.28 -2.68 5.04
N VAL A 11 -16.10 -1.58 5.77
CA VAL A 11 -14.94 -1.36 6.62
C VAL A 11 -14.87 -2.43 7.71
N LYS A 12 -15.98 -2.70 8.41
CA LYS A 12 -16.03 -3.75 9.44
C LYS A 12 -15.68 -5.13 8.88
N GLU A 13 -16.24 -5.49 7.74
CA GLU A 13 -15.95 -6.76 7.08
C GLU A 13 -14.48 -6.85 6.68
N GLN A 14 -13.92 -5.83 6.03
CA GLN A 14 -12.50 -5.78 5.67
C GLN A 14 -11.59 -5.94 6.88
N TYR A 15 -11.89 -5.27 7.99
CA TYR A 15 -11.14 -5.42 9.23
C TYR A 15 -11.23 -6.83 9.80
N SER A 16 -12.40 -7.47 9.77
CA SER A 16 -12.55 -8.85 10.22
C SER A 16 -11.73 -9.81 9.38
N GLN A 17 -11.85 -9.73 8.05
CA GLN A 17 -11.12 -10.60 7.12
C GLN A 17 -9.61 -10.45 7.28
N VAL A 18 -9.10 -9.21 7.38
CA VAL A 18 -7.67 -8.95 7.59
C VAL A 18 -7.19 -9.50 8.94
N ARG A 19 -8.00 -9.41 9.98
CA ARG A 19 -7.68 -9.98 11.30
C ARG A 19 -7.58 -11.51 11.22
N ASP A 20 -8.53 -12.15 10.57
CA ASP A 20 -8.58 -13.61 10.45
C ASP A 20 -7.41 -14.13 9.59
N LEU A 21 -7.06 -13.43 8.52
CA LEU A 21 -5.87 -13.72 7.71
C LEU A 21 -4.59 -13.61 8.53
N LYS A 22 -4.42 -12.53 9.31
CA LYS A 22 -3.24 -12.33 10.17
C LYS A 22 -3.13 -13.39 11.26
N ALA A 23 -4.25 -13.83 11.83
CA ALA A 23 -4.27 -14.86 12.86
C ALA A 23 -3.87 -16.25 12.30
N ASN A 24 -4.34 -16.57 11.09
CA ASN A 24 -4.15 -17.88 10.46
C ASN A 24 -3.03 -17.92 9.41
N LEU A 25 -2.16 -16.90 9.38
CA LEU A 25 -1.08 -16.79 8.40
C LEU A 25 -0.12 -17.99 8.49
N PRO A 26 0.12 -18.74 7.41
CA PRO A 26 1.16 -19.77 7.34
C PRO A 26 2.59 -19.20 7.39
N ASN A 27 3.58 -20.04 7.67
CA ASN A 27 4.99 -19.61 7.76
C ASN A 27 5.66 -19.39 6.40
N ASP A 28 5.14 -19.98 5.32
CA ASP A 28 5.66 -19.83 3.96
C ASP A 28 4.87 -18.80 3.13
N GLU A 29 3.86 -18.17 3.74
CA GLU A 29 3.01 -17.18 3.12
C GLU A 29 3.21 -15.79 3.72
N MET A 30 2.81 -14.79 2.96
CA MET A 30 2.88 -13.39 3.35
C MET A 30 1.64 -12.66 2.87
N ILE A 31 1.12 -11.76 3.71
CA ILE A 31 -0.02 -10.90 3.37
C ILE A 31 0.53 -9.54 2.96
N LEU A 32 0.23 -9.12 1.73
CA LEU A 32 0.49 -7.75 1.28
C LEU A 32 -0.81 -6.94 1.42
N GLN A 33 -0.83 -6.02 2.38
CA GLN A 33 -1.88 -5.03 2.53
C GLN A 33 -1.48 -3.76 1.79
N MET A 34 -2.17 -3.49 0.68
CA MET A 34 -1.88 -2.39 -0.24
C MET A 34 -3.06 -1.42 -0.28
N ASP A 35 -2.79 -0.13 -0.34
CA ASP A 35 -3.82 0.90 -0.46
C ASP A 35 -3.34 2.03 -1.38
N PHE A 36 -4.24 2.66 -2.11
CA PHE A 36 -3.92 3.87 -2.86
C PHE A 36 -4.11 5.08 -1.95
N ALA A 37 -3.01 5.67 -1.51
CA ALA A 37 -3.09 6.95 -0.82
C ALA A 37 -3.54 8.04 -1.80
N GLU A 38 -4.16 9.10 -1.27
CA GLU A 38 -4.49 10.29 -2.04
C GLU A 38 -3.24 10.82 -2.76
N ASN A 39 -3.40 11.18 -4.03
CA ASN A 39 -2.27 11.62 -4.86
C ASN A 39 -1.57 12.82 -4.24
N PHE A 40 -0.27 12.68 -3.99
CA PHE A 40 0.51 13.71 -3.32
C PHE A 40 0.92 14.78 -4.34
N SER A 41 0.46 16.02 -4.15
CA SER A 41 0.94 17.15 -4.93
C SER A 41 2.34 17.54 -4.43
N CYS A 42 3.37 17.31 -5.24
CA CYS A 42 4.74 17.75 -4.95
C CYS A 42 4.83 19.27 -5.09
N ARG A 43 4.45 20.01 -4.05
CA ARG A 43 4.64 21.46 -3.99
C ARG A 43 6.08 21.76 -3.60
N SER A 44 6.91 22.12 -4.57
CA SER A 44 8.22 22.74 -4.29
C SER A 44 7.99 24.12 -3.68
N LEU A 45 8.62 24.41 -2.53
CA LEU A 45 8.59 25.74 -1.89
C LEU A 45 9.56 26.74 -2.53
N ASN A 46 10.25 26.35 -3.61
CA ASN A 46 11.09 27.25 -4.40
C ASN A 46 10.40 27.61 -5.72
N GLU A 47 10.14 28.92 -5.85
CA GLU A 47 9.68 29.69 -7.01
C GLU A 47 8.17 29.87 -7.22
N ILE A 48 7.75 31.13 -7.01
CA ILE A 48 6.39 31.57 -6.70
C ILE A 48 5.48 31.72 -7.94
N GLN A 49 5.97 31.53 -9.17
CA GLN A 49 5.13 31.68 -10.39
C GLN A 49 5.12 30.50 -11.37
N THR A 50 6.21 29.75 -11.56
CA THR A 50 6.23 28.63 -12.53
C THR A 50 5.50 27.38 -12.01
N ALA A 51 5.43 27.21 -10.67
CA ALA A 51 4.76 26.08 -10.01
C ALA A 51 3.22 26.09 -10.15
N TYR A 52 2.62 27.18 -10.62
CA TYR A 52 1.17 27.26 -10.81
C TYR A 52 0.69 26.48 -12.07
N TRP A 53 1.58 26.27 -13.06
CA TRP A 53 1.27 25.54 -14.29
C TRP A 53 1.83 24.11 -14.36
N ASN A 54 2.76 23.75 -13.47
CA ASN A 54 3.53 22.51 -13.56
C ASN A 54 3.53 21.72 -12.24
N GLN A 55 2.35 21.48 -11.68
CA GLN A 55 2.21 20.63 -10.49
C GLN A 55 2.46 19.18 -10.88
N SER A 56 3.68 18.69 -10.63
CA SER A 56 3.97 17.26 -10.73
C SER A 56 3.25 16.56 -9.57
N MET A 57 2.28 15.73 -9.91
CA MET A 57 1.55 14.90 -8.95
C MET A 57 2.20 13.51 -8.96
N VAL A 58 2.40 12.93 -7.77
CA VAL A 58 2.89 11.56 -7.65
C VAL A 58 1.87 10.73 -6.89
N THR A 59 1.69 9.50 -7.33
CA THR A 59 0.90 8.51 -6.62
C THR A 59 1.78 7.86 -5.56
N LEU A 60 1.30 7.91 -4.32
CA LEU A 60 1.88 7.19 -3.20
C LEU A 60 1.07 5.91 -2.98
N HIS A 61 1.75 4.78 -2.98
CA HIS A 61 1.14 3.48 -2.77
C HIS A 61 1.78 2.81 -1.55
N PRO A 62 1.24 3.05 -0.34
CA PRO A 62 1.70 2.38 0.87
C PRO A 62 1.40 0.88 0.80
N VAL A 63 2.38 0.08 1.20
CA VAL A 63 2.30 -1.37 1.27
C VAL A 63 2.79 -1.83 2.62
N VAL A 64 2.02 -2.69 3.30
CA VAL A 64 2.45 -3.36 4.52
C VAL A 64 2.47 -4.86 4.28
N ALA A 65 3.66 -5.44 4.38
CA ALA A 65 3.90 -6.87 4.25
C ALA A 65 3.89 -7.52 5.63
N TYR A 66 2.97 -8.45 5.88
CA TYR A 66 2.89 -9.23 7.11
C TYR A 66 3.36 -10.66 6.86
N PHE A 67 4.31 -11.13 7.67
CA PHE A 67 4.88 -12.47 7.58
C PHE A 67 5.06 -13.05 8.98
N LYS A 68 5.20 -14.37 9.07
CA LYS A 68 5.56 -15.04 10.32
C LYS A 68 7.04 -15.38 10.36
N GLU A 69 7.63 -15.20 11.53
CA GLU A 69 8.94 -15.71 11.86
C GLU A 69 8.79 -16.58 13.10
N GLY A 70 8.65 -17.90 12.89
CA GLY A 70 8.14 -18.81 13.90
C GLY A 70 6.67 -18.52 14.25
N ASP A 71 6.33 -18.46 15.54
CA ASP A 71 4.97 -18.12 16.01
C ASP A 71 4.71 -16.60 16.13
N ILE A 72 5.68 -15.77 15.74
CA ILE A 72 5.59 -14.32 15.88
C ILE A 72 5.19 -13.68 14.55
N LEU A 73 4.08 -12.94 14.55
CA LEU A 73 3.66 -12.11 13.42
C LEU A 73 4.53 -10.85 13.36
N LYS A 74 5.32 -10.71 12.28
CA LYS A 74 6.11 -9.52 11.97
C LYS A 74 5.52 -8.77 10.79
N HIS A 75 5.96 -7.53 10.61
CA HIS A 75 5.54 -6.70 9.48
C HIS A 75 6.68 -5.80 8.99
N GLN A 76 6.64 -5.48 7.70
CA GLN A 76 7.54 -4.53 7.05
C GLN A 76 6.72 -3.59 6.18
N SER A 77 6.97 -2.28 6.32
CA SER A 77 6.22 -1.25 5.60
C SER A 77 7.07 -0.65 4.49
N PHE A 78 6.45 -0.46 3.33
CA PHE A 78 7.03 0.13 2.15
C PHE A 78 6.12 1.25 1.63
N VAL A 79 6.69 2.17 0.88
CA VAL A 79 5.92 3.11 0.08
C VAL A 79 6.49 3.08 -1.33
N VAL A 80 5.62 2.80 -2.30
CA VAL A 80 5.98 2.96 -3.71
C VAL A 80 5.59 4.37 -4.13
N VAL A 81 6.54 5.07 -4.73
CA VAL A 81 6.35 6.43 -5.26
C VAL A 81 6.41 6.31 -6.78
N SER A 82 5.34 6.74 -7.44
CA SER A 82 5.21 6.64 -8.90
C SER A 82 4.66 7.94 -9.48
N ASP A 83 5.09 8.28 -10.68
CA ASP A 83 4.48 9.33 -11.53
C ASP A 83 3.26 8.80 -12.31
N GLU A 84 3.03 7.48 -12.29
CA GLU A 84 1.86 6.85 -12.88
C GLU A 84 0.59 7.13 -12.08
N MET A 85 -0.31 7.91 -12.67
CA MET A 85 -1.57 8.36 -12.05
C MET A 85 -2.73 7.39 -12.25
N SER A 86 -2.59 6.37 -13.11
CA SER A 86 -3.64 5.38 -13.29
C SER A 86 -3.66 4.39 -12.13
N HIS A 87 -4.75 4.38 -11.36
CA HIS A 87 -5.03 3.39 -10.32
C HIS A 87 -5.52 2.07 -10.94
N SER A 88 -4.79 1.56 -11.93
CA SER A 88 -5.13 0.34 -12.65
C SER A 88 -4.58 -0.91 -11.96
N ALA A 89 -5.19 -2.07 -12.20
CA ALA A 89 -4.65 -3.34 -11.73
C ALA A 89 -3.24 -3.62 -12.27
N ILE A 90 -2.93 -3.14 -13.47
CA ILE A 90 -1.62 -3.28 -14.11
C ILE A 90 -0.55 -2.53 -13.31
N THR A 91 -0.88 -1.32 -12.83
CA THR A 91 -0.01 -0.50 -11.98
C THR A 91 0.32 -1.22 -10.68
N VAL A 92 -0.68 -1.85 -10.04
CA VAL A 92 -0.49 -2.66 -8.82
C VAL A 92 0.42 -3.86 -9.10
N CYS A 93 0.20 -4.59 -10.20
CA CYS A 93 1.08 -5.71 -10.57
C CYS A 93 2.54 -5.26 -10.74
N ALA A 94 2.76 -4.13 -11.42
CA ALA A 94 4.11 -3.57 -11.59
C ALA A 94 4.75 -3.18 -10.25
N PHE A 95 3.97 -2.65 -9.30
CA PHE A 95 4.45 -2.36 -7.95
C PHE A 95 4.85 -3.62 -7.20
N ILE A 96 4.05 -4.68 -7.28
CA ILE A 96 4.37 -5.98 -6.67
C ILE A 96 5.67 -6.53 -7.26
N ASP A 97 5.81 -6.55 -8.60
CA ASP A 97 7.02 -7.03 -9.28
C ASP A 97 8.28 -6.28 -8.82
N LYS A 98 8.15 -4.98 -8.53
CA LYS A 98 9.25 -4.16 -7.99
C LYS A 98 9.53 -4.40 -6.50
N LEU A 99 8.52 -4.80 -5.72
CA LEU A 99 8.68 -5.09 -4.29
C LEU A 99 9.23 -6.50 -4.03
N MET A 100 8.97 -7.47 -4.92
CA MET A 100 9.40 -8.87 -4.74
C MET A 100 10.88 -9.04 -4.37
N PRO A 101 11.85 -8.35 -5.02
CA PRO A 101 13.26 -8.44 -4.63
C PRO A 101 13.52 -7.97 -3.19
N CYS A 102 12.89 -6.87 -2.76
CA CYS A 102 13.06 -6.28 -1.43
C CYS A 102 12.49 -7.18 -0.31
N LEU A 103 11.43 -7.92 -0.63
CA LEU A 103 10.79 -8.85 0.28
C LEU A 103 11.64 -10.12 0.45
N SER A 104 12.22 -10.62 -0.64
CA SER A 104 13.09 -11.82 -0.61
C SER A 104 14.38 -11.66 0.20
N SER A 105 14.93 -10.44 0.27
CA SER A 105 16.13 -10.14 1.07
C SER A 105 15.88 -10.09 2.57
N SER A 106 14.62 -9.95 3.01
CA SER A 106 14.25 -9.78 4.42
C SER A 106 13.93 -11.11 5.11
N SER A 107 13.81 -12.22 4.37
CA SER A 107 13.50 -13.56 4.89
C SER A 107 14.74 -14.43 5.21
N GLN A 108 15.97 -13.89 5.09
CA GLN A 108 17.23 -14.65 5.26
C GLN A 108 18.13 -14.21 6.44
N THR A 109 17.67 -13.33 7.32
CA THR A 109 18.39 -12.92 8.54
C THR A 109 17.56 -13.21 9.77
#